data_AF-A0AAV4XUJ5-F1
#
_entry.id   AF-A0AAV4XUJ5-F1
#
_cell.length_a   1.000
_cell.length_b   1.000
_cell.length_c   1.000
_cell.angle_alpha   90.00
_cell.angle_beta   90.00
_cell.angle_gamma   90.00
#
_symmetry.space_group_name_H-M   'P 1'
#
loop_
_entity.id
_entity.type
_entity.pdbx_description
1 polymer ?
#
loop_
_entity_poly.entity_id
_entity_poly.type
_entity_poly.pdbx_seq_one_letter_code
_entity_poly.pdbx_strand_id
1 'polypeptide(L)'
;MSSNGHTRGYAHCTYTNMGYAVKAIRYFNNFEIRPLSKIFVAPTRDNNILYIGYVALDKTDQEIYRELRKIFGGITSIALYVIHQKNCLAVEVKFESHLFSSYAKEFVLSGCVHLFGERLTEVYWANYDHNNIAITELQLGCRYFIVSELSAIEKHYLDETFSSALLFKFRTNNPSGSSC
;
A
#
# COMPACT_ATOMS: atom_id res chain seq x y z
N MET A 1 31.29 -7.85 -2.54
CA MET A 1 30.39 -7.90 -1.37
C MET A 1 30.51 -6.57 -0.65
N SER A 2 29.47 -5.73 -0.72
CA SER A 2 29.38 -4.49 0.06
C SER A 2 28.00 -4.46 0.69
N SER A 3 27.84 -5.27 1.75
CA SER A 3 26.64 -5.31 2.57
C SER A 3 26.64 -4.11 3.51
N ASN A 4 26.61 -2.90 2.94
CA ASN A 4 26.47 -1.69 3.74
C ASN A 4 25.03 -1.70 4.26
N GLY A 5 24.83 -2.20 5.48
CA GLY A 5 23.54 -2.42 6.15
C GLY A 5 22.75 -1.15 6.49
N HIS A 6 22.80 -0.15 5.60
CA HIS A 6 22.02 1.07 5.64
C HIS A 6 20.63 0.81 5.08
N THR A 7 19.63 1.35 5.76
CA THR A 7 18.25 1.32 5.27
C THR A 7 18.06 2.29 4.10
N ARG A 8 17.02 2.07 3.28
CA ARG A 8 16.69 2.92 2.10
C ARG A 8 16.02 4.24 2.51
N GLY A 9 16.35 4.77 3.68
CA GLY A 9 15.64 5.88 4.30
C GLY A 9 14.26 5.49 4.84
N TYR A 10 13.85 4.22 4.73
CA TYR A 10 12.69 3.67 5.42
C TYR A 10 12.82 2.20 5.83
N ALA A 11 12.02 1.78 6.82
CA ALA A 11 11.85 0.39 7.23
C ALA A 11 10.37 0.04 7.45
N HIS A 12 10.02 -1.25 7.31
CA HIS A 12 8.67 -1.76 7.55
C HIS A 12 8.65 -2.71 8.76
N CYS A 13 7.75 -2.49 9.73
CA CYS A 13 7.64 -3.33 10.93
C CYS A 13 6.24 -3.94 11.12
N THR A 14 6.18 -5.27 11.27
CA THR A 14 4.96 -6.05 11.52
C THR A 14 4.82 -6.40 13.00
N TYR A 15 3.69 -6.03 13.60
CA TYR A 15 3.26 -6.55 14.91
C TYR A 15 2.23 -7.66 14.74
N THR A 16 2.23 -8.62 15.68
CA THR A 16 1.24 -9.70 15.75
C THR A 16 -0.09 -9.25 16.39
N ASN A 17 -0.13 -8.07 17.02
CA ASN A 17 -1.30 -7.53 17.70
C ASN A 17 -1.47 -6.04 17.40
N MET A 18 -2.70 -5.65 17.06
CA MET A 18 -3.08 -4.28 16.73
C MET A 18 -2.84 -3.30 17.89
N GLY A 19 -3.08 -3.73 19.13
CA GLY A 19 -2.82 -2.90 20.32
C GLY A 19 -1.34 -2.54 20.48
N TYR A 20 -0.43 -3.46 20.14
CA TYR A 20 1.01 -3.18 20.17
C TYR A 20 1.44 -2.28 19.02
N ALA A 21 0.88 -2.49 17.83
CA ALA A 21 1.05 -1.60 16.69
C ALA A 21 0.66 -0.14 17.01
N VAL A 22 -0.53 0.07 17.57
CA VAL A 22 -1.01 1.42 17.95
C VAL A 22 -0.12 2.05 19.02
N LYS A 23 0.31 1.28 20.02
CA LYS A 23 1.26 1.76 21.05
C LYS A 23 2.59 2.16 20.40
N ALA A 24 3.14 1.34 19.51
CA ALA A 24 4.42 1.62 18.85
C ALA A 24 4.38 2.92 18.04
N ILE A 25 3.30 3.22 17.31
CA ILE A 25 3.11 4.53 16.66
C ILE A 25 3.24 5.66 17.69
N ARG A 26 2.47 5.56 18.78
CA ARG A 26 2.39 6.62 19.78
C ARG A 26 3.73 6.86 20.48
N TYR A 27 4.49 5.81 20.73
CA TYR A 27 5.77 5.90 21.43
C TYR A 27 6.94 6.29 20.52
N PHE A 28 6.99 5.74 19.30
CA PHE A 28 8.16 5.89 18.44
C PHE A 28 8.01 6.96 17.36
N ASN A 29 6.81 7.48 17.11
CA ASN A 29 6.68 8.61 16.19
C ASN A 29 7.36 9.86 16.78
N ASN A 30 8.23 10.50 15.99
CA ASN A 30 9.14 11.57 16.40
C ASN A 30 10.20 11.19 17.45
N PHE A 31 10.42 9.89 17.68
CA PHE A 31 11.47 9.43 18.59
C PHE A 31 12.85 9.73 18.01
N GLU A 32 13.76 10.22 18.84
CA GLU A 32 15.13 10.54 18.45
C GLU A 32 16.02 9.32 18.66
N ILE A 33 16.26 8.57 17.58
CA ILE A 33 17.07 7.34 17.63
C ILE A 33 18.57 7.64 17.70
N ARG A 34 18.98 8.82 17.19
CA ARG A 34 20.34 9.39 17.34
C ARG A 34 20.21 10.91 17.47
N PRO A 35 21.20 11.61 18.05
CA PRO A 35 21.19 13.07 18.11
C PRO A 35 20.83 13.70 16.76
N LEU A 36 19.81 14.57 16.76
CA LEU A 36 19.27 15.27 15.59
C LEU A 36 18.64 14.36 14.51
N SER A 37 18.44 13.06 14.80
CA SER A 37 17.83 12.09 13.88
C SER A 37 16.53 11.55 14.48
N LYS A 38 15.41 12.12 14.05
CA LYS A 38 14.09 11.64 14.46
C LYS A 38 13.59 10.60 13.48
N ILE A 39 12.78 9.69 13.98
CA ILE A 39 12.06 8.74 13.15
C ILE A 39 10.59 9.12 13.12
N PHE A 40 10.00 9.07 11.94
CA PHE A 40 8.56 9.14 11.80
C PHE A 40 8.01 7.72 11.75
N VAL A 41 7.00 7.41 12.55
CA VAL A 41 6.36 6.09 12.60
C VAL A 41 4.90 6.28 12.31
N ALA A 42 4.45 5.78 11.16
CA ALA A 42 3.05 5.91 10.73
C ALA A 42 2.48 4.58 10.23
N PRO A 43 1.17 4.32 10.48
CA PRO A 43 0.52 3.13 10.00
C PRO A 43 0.69 3.05 8.49
N THR A 44 1.17 1.89 8.03
CA THR A 44 1.03 1.59 6.63
C THR A 44 -0.45 1.37 6.36
N ARG A 45 -0.90 1.91 5.24
CA ARG A 45 -2.17 1.52 4.66
C ARG A 45 -1.86 0.45 3.64
N ASP A 46 -2.59 -0.66 3.70
CA ASP A 46 -2.61 -1.58 2.57
C ASP A 46 -3.15 -0.81 1.38
N ASN A 47 -2.29 -0.45 0.42
CA ASN A 47 -2.70 0.23 -0.79
C ASN A 47 -3.43 -0.77 -1.71
N ASN A 48 -4.69 -1.04 -1.38
CA ASN A 48 -5.53 -2.01 -2.07
C ASN A 48 -6.55 -1.35 -2.99
N ILE A 49 -6.35 -0.08 -3.34
CA ILE A 49 -7.24 0.66 -4.21
C ILE A 49 -6.53 1.08 -5.50
N LEU A 50 -7.17 0.81 -6.63
CA LEU A 50 -6.73 1.23 -7.95
C LEU A 50 -7.72 2.19 -8.58
N TYR A 51 -7.22 3.15 -9.35
CA TYR A 51 -7.99 3.88 -10.34
C TYR A 51 -7.79 3.23 -11.71
N ILE A 52 -8.91 2.96 -12.39
CA ILE A 52 -8.97 2.55 -13.79
C ILE A 52 -9.61 3.69 -14.57
N GLY A 53 -8.92 4.22 -15.56
CA GLY A 53 -9.42 5.33 -16.38
C GLY A 53 -10.16 4.87 -17.64
N TYR A 54 -10.84 5.83 -18.27
CA TYR A 54 -11.37 5.72 -19.64
C TYR A 54 -12.42 4.62 -19.86
N VAL A 55 -13.25 4.34 -18.85
CA VAL A 55 -14.40 3.44 -19.02
C VAL A 55 -15.56 4.19 -19.69
N ALA A 56 -16.33 3.52 -20.55
CA ALA A 56 -17.42 4.15 -21.30
C ALA A 56 -18.53 4.67 -20.36
N LEU A 57 -19.06 5.87 -20.65
CA LEU A 57 -20.05 6.58 -19.82
C LEU A 57 -21.43 5.92 -19.82
N ASP A 58 -21.72 5.07 -20.81
CA ASP A 58 -22.99 4.35 -20.95
C ASP A 58 -23.12 3.13 -20.04
N LYS A 59 -22.07 2.81 -19.25
CA LYS A 59 -22.05 1.65 -18.35
C LYS A 59 -22.46 2.01 -16.94
N THR A 60 -23.32 1.17 -16.36
CA THR A 60 -23.74 1.28 -14.96
C THR A 60 -22.67 0.74 -14.01
N ASP A 61 -22.72 1.15 -12.75
CA ASP A 61 -21.89 0.62 -11.67
C ASP A 61 -21.99 -0.91 -11.57
N GLN A 62 -23.19 -1.47 -11.66
CA GLN A 62 -23.41 -2.91 -11.59
C GLN A 62 -22.80 -3.66 -12.78
N GLU A 63 -22.83 -3.08 -13.98
CA GLU A 63 -22.20 -3.70 -15.16
C GLU A 63 -20.68 -3.66 -15.04
N ILE A 64 -20.11 -2.51 -14.67
CA ILE A 64 -18.66 -2.35 -14.47
C ILE A 64 -18.17 -3.30 -13.38
N TYR A 65 -18.87 -3.36 -12.25
CA TYR A 65 -18.52 -4.26 -11.15
C TYR A 65 -18.53 -5.73 -11.58
N ARG A 66 -19.58 -6.16 -12.29
CA ARG A 66 -19.71 -7.54 -12.78
C ARG A 66 -18.62 -7.89 -13.78
N GLU A 67 -18.29 -6.98 -14.69
CA GLU A 67 -17.25 -7.23 -15.70
C GLU A 67 -15.86 -7.31 -15.06
N LEU A 68 -15.54 -6.38 -14.16
CA LEU A 68 -14.27 -6.40 -13.43
C LEU A 68 -14.11 -7.67 -12.58
N ARG A 69 -15.18 -8.17 -11.95
CA ARG A 69 -15.15 -9.42 -11.16
C ARG A 69 -14.90 -10.68 -12.00
N LYS A 70 -15.14 -10.66 -13.31
CA LYS A 70 -14.77 -11.77 -14.20
C LYS A 70 -13.26 -11.81 -14.47
N ILE A 71 -12.62 -10.65 -14.43
CA ILE A 71 -11.21 -10.46 -14.79
C ILE A 71 -10.32 -10.55 -13.54
N PHE A 72 -10.75 -9.92 -12.44
CA PHE A 72 -9.97 -9.79 -11.22
C PHE A 72 -10.68 -10.41 -10.02
N GLY A 73 -9.92 -11.17 -9.24
CA GLY A 73 -10.35 -11.69 -7.94
C GLY A 73 -10.24 -10.65 -6.83
N GLY A 74 -11.02 -10.85 -5.76
CA GLY A 74 -10.89 -10.07 -4.52
C GLY A 74 -11.36 -8.62 -4.61
N ILE A 75 -12.19 -8.24 -5.59
CA ILE A 75 -12.84 -6.91 -5.56
C ILE A 75 -13.93 -6.90 -4.49
N THR A 76 -13.91 -5.86 -3.64
CA THR A 76 -14.87 -5.63 -2.55
C THR A 76 -15.92 -4.58 -2.88
N SER A 77 -15.52 -3.50 -3.55
CA SER A 77 -16.41 -2.40 -3.94
C SER A 77 -15.80 -1.58 -5.07
N ILE A 78 -16.64 -0.82 -5.77
CA ILE A 78 -16.21 0.20 -6.74
C ILE A 78 -16.87 1.55 -6.46
N ALA A 79 -16.23 2.63 -6.91
CA ALA A 79 -16.82 3.96 -6.99
C ALA A 79 -16.55 4.56 -8.38
N LEU A 80 -17.53 5.27 -8.93
CA LEU A 80 -17.45 5.85 -10.27
C LEU A 80 -17.32 7.37 -10.19
N TYR A 81 -16.49 7.93 -11.07
CA TYR A 81 -16.30 9.36 -11.23
C TYR A 81 -16.39 9.72 -12.70
N VAL A 82 -17.19 10.74 -13.04
CA VAL A 82 -17.30 11.21 -14.43
C VAL A 82 -16.16 12.17 -14.74
N ILE A 83 -15.40 11.88 -15.80
CA ILE A 83 -14.41 12.79 -16.38
C ILE A 83 -15.07 13.53 -17.55
N HIS A 84 -15.74 14.65 -17.25
CA HIS A 84 -16.50 15.43 -18.23
C HIS A 84 -15.67 15.82 -19.46
N GLN A 85 -14.39 16.16 -19.29
CA GLN A 85 -13.50 16.58 -20.38
C GLN A 85 -13.21 15.48 -21.41
N LYS A 86 -13.34 14.22 -21.01
CA LYS A 86 -12.99 13.04 -21.82
C LYS A 86 -14.20 12.16 -22.14
N ASN A 87 -15.40 12.59 -21.72
CA ASN A 87 -16.65 11.86 -21.86
C ASN A 87 -16.54 10.39 -21.43
N CYS A 88 -15.86 10.14 -20.31
CA CYS A 88 -15.58 8.81 -19.81
C CYS A 88 -15.67 8.74 -18.28
N LEU A 89 -15.67 7.53 -17.74
CA LEU A 89 -15.64 7.24 -16.32
C LEU A 89 -14.21 6.90 -15.88
N ALA A 90 -13.86 7.36 -14.68
CA ALA A 90 -12.83 6.75 -13.85
C ALA A 90 -13.50 5.86 -12.80
N VAL A 91 -12.92 4.68 -12.59
CA VAL A 91 -13.41 3.68 -11.65
C VAL A 91 -12.36 3.51 -10.57
N GLU A 92 -12.74 3.80 -9.33
CA GLU A 92 -11.98 3.40 -8.16
C GLU A 92 -12.39 1.97 -7.78
N VAL A 93 -11.42 1.07 -7.67
CA VAL A 93 -11.65 -0.35 -7.39
C VAL A 93 -10.93 -0.71 -6.10
N LYS A 94 -11.70 -1.12 -5.09
CA LYS A 94 -11.17 -1.56 -3.80
C LYS A 94 -11.06 -3.08 -3.76
N PHE A 95 -9.87 -3.57 -3.45
CA PHE A 95 -9.56 -4.98 -3.32
C PHE A 95 -9.51 -5.44 -1.87
N GLU A 96 -9.64 -6.74 -1.63
CA GLU A 96 -9.52 -7.37 -0.31
C GLU A 96 -8.11 -7.19 0.28
N SER A 97 -7.08 -7.15 -0.57
CA SER A 97 -5.69 -6.99 -0.14
C SER A 97 -4.82 -6.32 -1.20
N HIS A 98 -3.66 -5.82 -0.77
CA HIS A 98 -2.61 -5.28 -1.66
C HIS A 98 -2.12 -6.33 -2.67
N LEU A 99 -2.17 -7.62 -2.32
CA LEU A 99 -1.79 -8.71 -3.23
C LEU A 99 -2.72 -8.75 -4.44
N PHE A 100 -4.04 -8.73 -4.21
CA PHE A 100 -5.02 -8.72 -5.29
C PHE A 100 -4.92 -7.46 -6.16
N SER A 101 -4.79 -6.28 -5.55
CA SER A 101 -4.62 -5.04 -6.30
C SER A 101 -3.31 -5.02 -7.10
N SER A 102 -2.21 -5.51 -6.54
CA SER A 102 -0.93 -5.59 -7.27
C SER A 102 -1.04 -6.50 -8.48
N TYR A 103 -1.65 -7.68 -8.32
CA TYR A 103 -1.87 -8.59 -9.44
C TYR A 103 -2.78 -7.97 -10.51
N ALA A 104 -3.87 -7.32 -10.11
CA ALA A 104 -4.76 -6.64 -11.05
C ALA A 104 -4.02 -5.55 -11.84
N LYS A 105 -3.22 -4.73 -11.15
CA LYS A 105 -2.41 -3.68 -11.79
C LYS A 105 -1.40 -4.26 -12.78
N GLU A 106 -0.59 -5.23 -12.37
CA GLU A 106 0.38 -5.90 -13.25
C GLU A 106 -0.31 -6.57 -14.44
N PHE A 107 -1.48 -7.17 -14.23
CA PHE A 107 -2.22 -7.80 -15.31
C PHE A 107 -2.73 -6.79 -16.33
N VAL A 108 -3.23 -5.62 -15.90
CA VAL A 108 -3.56 -4.51 -16.81
C VAL A 108 -2.32 -4.03 -17.57
N LEU A 109 -1.19 -3.82 -16.87
CA LEU A 109 0.06 -3.36 -17.48
C LEU A 109 0.67 -4.38 -18.46
N SER A 110 0.36 -5.67 -18.32
CA SER A 110 0.73 -6.70 -19.30
C SER A 110 0.08 -6.47 -20.67
N GLY A 111 -1.01 -5.68 -20.71
CA GLY A 111 -1.70 -5.34 -21.93
C GLY A 111 -2.74 -6.35 -22.41
N CYS A 112 -3.00 -7.40 -21.62
CA CYS A 112 -3.92 -8.48 -21.97
C CYS A 112 -5.37 -8.24 -21.51
N VAL A 113 -5.61 -7.21 -20.71
CA VAL A 113 -6.92 -6.97 -20.10
C VAL A 113 -7.82 -6.15 -21.01
N HIS A 114 -9.03 -6.64 -21.22
CA HIS A 114 -10.08 -5.96 -21.95
C HIS A 114 -11.32 -5.82 -21.06
N LEU A 115 -11.93 -4.64 -21.06
CA LEU A 115 -13.16 -4.33 -20.36
C LEU A 115 -14.21 -3.88 -21.38
N PHE A 116 -15.32 -4.61 -21.48
CA PHE A 116 -16.35 -4.38 -22.52
C PHE A 116 -15.79 -4.41 -23.96
N GLY A 117 -14.77 -5.23 -24.21
CA GLY A 117 -14.12 -5.34 -25.52
C GLY A 117 -13.01 -4.32 -25.79
N GLU A 118 -12.90 -3.27 -24.98
CA GLU A 118 -11.84 -2.26 -25.10
C GLU A 118 -10.66 -2.61 -24.21
N ARG A 119 -9.44 -2.45 -24.71
CA ARG A 119 -8.22 -2.75 -23.96
C ARG A 119 -8.04 -1.73 -22.82
N LEU A 120 -7.88 -2.22 -21.59
CA LEU A 120 -7.50 -1.38 -20.45
C LEU A 120 -6.01 -1.05 -20.52
N THR A 121 -5.69 0.23 -20.57
CA THR A 121 -4.30 0.73 -20.62
C THR A 121 -3.91 1.58 -19.42
N GLU A 122 -4.89 2.06 -18.66
CA GLU A 122 -4.71 3.16 -17.70
C GLU A 122 -5.11 2.72 -16.30
N VAL A 123 -4.09 2.44 -15.48
CA VAL A 123 -4.25 1.98 -14.10
C VAL A 123 -3.26 2.67 -13.17
N TYR A 124 -3.77 3.21 -12.06
CA TYR A 124 -2.97 3.93 -11.07
C TYR A 124 -3.31 3.50 -9.65
N TRP A 125 -2.36 3.62 -8.73
CA TRP A 125 -2.67 3.52 -7.31
C TRP A 125 -3.53 4.72 -6.89
N ALA A 126 -4.52 4.50 -6.03
CA ALA A 126 -5.25 5.61 -5.45
C ALA A 126 -4.36 6.37 -4.44
N ASN A 127 -4.21 7.68 -4.64
CA ASN A 127 -3.48 8.54 -3.73
C ASN A 127 -4.40 8.95 -2.57
N TYR A 128 -4.12 8.46 -1.37
CA TYR A 128 -4.80 8.94 -0.17
C TYR A 128 -4.16 10.26 0.27
N ASP A 129 -4.80 11.38 -0.04
CA ASP A 129 -4.32 12.68 0.40
C ASP A 129 -4.25 12.73 1.94
N HIS A 130 -3.12 13.17 2.48
CA HIS A 130 -2.70 12.95 3.88
C HIS A 130 -3.42 13.84 4.92
N ASN A 131 -4.36 14.69 4.48
CA ASN A 131 -4.91 15.78 5.30
C ASN A 131 -6.19 15.44 6.07
N ASN A 132 -6.68 14.21 6.04
CA ASN A 132 -7.87 13.80 6.78
C ASN A 132 -7.56 12.67 7.77
N ILE A 133 -6.89 13.05 8.87
CA ILE A 133 -6.51 12.15 9.99
C ILE A 133 -7.63 12.19 11.05
N ALA A 134 -8.87 11.98 10.63
CA ALA A 134 -9.92 11.50 11.53
C ALA A 134 -9.97 9.98 11.36
N ILE A 135 -8.98 9.33 11.95
CA ILE A 135 -8.96 7.92 12.39
C ILE A 135 -10.03 7.05 11.71
N THR A 136 -9.73 6.43 10.57
CA THR A 136 -10.52 5.27 10.12
C THR A 136 -10.07 4.07 10.95
N GLU A 137 -10.65 3.96 12.12
CA GLU A 137 -10.44 2.97 13.17
C GLU A 137 -10.72 1.50 12.75
N LEU A 138 -10.87 1.22 11.45
CA LEU A 138 -11.43 -0.03 10.92
C LEU A 138 -10.70 -0.62 9.69
N GLN A 139 -9.41 -0.37 9.50
CA GLN A 139 -8.61 -1.12 8.49
C GLN A 139 -7.24 -1.56 8.98
N LEU A 140 -7.10 -1.81 10.28
CA LEU A 140 -5.88 -2.35 10.87
C LEU A 140 -5.88 -3.89 10.77
N GLY A 141 -5.84 -4.39 9.54
CA GLY A 141 -5.16 -5.65 9.28
C GLY A 141 -3.69 -5.40 9.55
N CYS A 142 -3.21 -5.73 10.76
CA CYS A 142 -1.83 -5.47 11.15
C CYS A 142 -0.87 -5.92 10.05
N ARG A 143 0.07 -5.06 9.62
CA ARG A 143 1.42 -5.52 9.27
C ARG A 143 2.53 -4.51 9.01
N TYR A 144 2.38 -3.19 8.86
CA TYR A 144 3.59 -2.37 8.64
C TYR A 144 3.49 -0.96 9.25
N PHE A 145 4.60 -0.46 9.83
CA PHE A 145 4.87 0.96 10.06
C PHE A 145 6.07 1.38 9.23
N ILE A 146 6.00 2.54 8.58
CA ILE A 146 7.15 3.13 7.90
C ILE A 146 7.95 3.92 8.92
N VAL A 147 9.23 3.60 9.08
CA VAL A 147 10.19 4.40 9.85
C VAL A 147 10.99 5.25 8.87
N SER A 148 10.69 6.54 8.66
CA SER A 148 11.43 7.37 7.69
C SER A 148 12.56 8.20 8.32
N GLU A 149 13.42 8.81 7.50
CA GLU A 149 14.66 9.55 7.88
C GLU A 149 15.81 8.64 8.35
N LEU A 150 15.79 7.38 7.97
CA LEU A 150 16.81 6.41 8.34
C LEU A 150 18.08 6.44 7.48
N SER A 151 18.28 7.48 6.67
CA SER A 151 19.51 7.65 5.90
C SER A 151 20.70 7.64 6.86
N ALA A 152 21.66 6.72 6.64
CA ALA A 152 22.81 6.48 7.50
C ALA A 152 22.53 5.82 8.87
N ILE A 153 21.32 5.29 9.11
CA ILE A 153 21.04 4.44 10.28
C ILE A 153 21.28 2.98 9.93
N GLU A 154 22.17 2.36 10.70
CA GLU A 154 22.47 0.94 10.62
C GLU A 154 21.35 0.11 11.24
N LYS A 155 21.08 -1.05 10.62
CA LYS A 155 20.03 -1.98 11.05
C LYS A 155 20.07 -2.33 12.54
N HIS A 156 21.25 -2.50 13.14
CA HIS A 156 21.36 -2.94 14.54
C HIS A 156 20.74 -1.96 15.55
N TYR A 157 20.80 -0.65 15.30
CA TYR A 157 20.13 0.36 16.15
C TYR A 157 18.61 0.25 16.11
N LEU A 158 18.06 -0.07 14.94
CA LEU A 158 16.64 -0.33 14.78
C LEU A 158 16.26 -1.60 15.52
N ASP A 159 17.05 -2.66 15.35
CA ASP A 159 16.83 -3.92 16.04
C ASP A 159 16.84 -3.71 17.56
N GLU A 160 17.79 -2.98 18.16
CA GLU A 160 17.81 -2.69 19.61
C GLU A 160 16.61 -1.82 20.06
N THR A 161 16.32 -0.74 19.34
CA THR A 161 15.24 0.20 19.68
C THR A 161 13.88 -0.49 19.67
N PHE A 162 13.61 -1.31 18.64
CA PHE A 162 12.33 -1.97 18.45
C PHE A 162 12.24 -3.35 19.12
N SER A 163 13.35 -4.05 19.39
CA SER A 163 13.32 -5.36 20.08
C SER A 163 12.93 -5.26 21.54
N SER A 164 13.18 -4.12 22.20
CA SER A 164 12.70 -3.87 23.55
C SER A 164 11.17 -3.75 23.65
N ALA A 165 10.46 -3.60 22.52
CA ALA A 165 9.05 -3.21 22.45
C ALA A 165 8.14 -4.22 21.71
N LEU A 166 8.42 -5.52 21.79
CA LEU A 166 7.59 -6.68 21.35
C LEU A 166 7.85 -7.23 19.92
N LEU A 167 8.14 -8.54 19.90
CA LEU A 167 8.08 -9.55 18.81
C LEU A 167 8.26 -9.03 17.37
N PHE A 168 9.50 -9.15 16.90
CA PHE A 168 10.04 -8.54 15.70
C PHE A 168 10.31 -9.55 14.57
N LYS A 169 9.99 -9.20 13.32
CA LYS A 169 10.60 -9.76 12.10
C LYS A 169 10.85 -8.65 11.08
N PHE A 170 12.12 -8.31 10.89
CA PHE A 170 12.55 -7.35 9.87
C PHE A 170 12.43 -7.98 8.47
N ARG A 171 11.70 -7.34 7.56
CA ARG A 171 11.70 -7.72 6.13
C ARG A 171 12.34 -6.58 5.33
N THR A 172 13.62 -6.71 5.00
CA THR A 172 14.23 -5.87 3.96
C THR A 172 13.82 -6.40 2.61
N ASN A 173 13.20 -5.58 1.76
CA ASN A 173 13.04 -5.91 0.35
C ASN A 173 14.41 -5.90 -0.35
N ASN A 174 15.12 -7.04 -0.30
CA ASN A 174 16.17 -7.34 -1.27
C ASN A 174 15.48 -7.89 -2.53
N PRO A 175 15.57 -7.21 -3.69
CA PRO A 175 15.19 -7.81 -4.96
C PRO A 175 16.36 -8.68 -5.43
N SER A 176 16.59 -9.80 -4.74
CA SER A 176 17.51 -10.85 -5.17
C SER A 176 17.28 -12.08 -4.30
N GLY A 177 16.45 -12.98 -4.80
CA GLY A 177 16.12 -14.21 -4.09
C GLY A 177 14.98 -14.96 -4.77
N SER A 178 15.16 -15.31 -6.04
CA SER A 178 14.57 -16.54 -6.58
C SER A 178 14.98 -17.68 -5.66
N SER A 179 14.02 -18.45 -5.18
CA SER A 179 14.20 -19.87 -4.85
C SER A 179 12.83 -20.53 -4.82
N CYS A 180 12.78 -21.62 -5.59
CA CYS A 180 11.77 -22.65 -5.65
C CYS A 180 11.46 -23.26 -4.26
#